data_AF-A0A453RJK9-F1
#
_entry.id   AF-A0A453RJK9-F1
#
_cell.length_a   1.000
_cell.length_b   1.000
_cell.length_c   1.000
_cell.angle_alpha   90.00
_cell.angle_beta   90.00
_cell.angle_gamma   90.00
#
_symmetry.space_group_name_H-M   'P 1'
#
loop_
_entity.id
_entity.type
_entity.pdbx_description
1 polymer ?
#
loop_
_entity_poly.entity_id
_entity_poly.type
_entity_poly.pdbx_seq_one_letter_code
_entity_poly.pdbx_strand_id
1 'polypeptide(L)'
;DLLRAELEAAIAQVPANGNREGEGDGAGDAGRNVERWREGLSRNRDLGDALKVLPVKSLSCKRIERRTCISLETFIHDYFLRESPVILSGCIDHWPARTKWKDIKYLERIAGDRTIPVEVGKSYVCNEWRHDLITFSHFLKRMSSPDCSGNLTYLAQHPLFDQVTYS
;
A
#
# COMPACT_ATOMS: atom_id res chain seq x y z
N ASP A 1 -5.78 -20.98 -10.55
CA ASP A 1 -6.15 -20.69 -9.15
C ASP A 1 -7.64 -20.66 -8.92
N LEU A 2 -8.09 -21.44 -7.94
CA LEU A 2 -9.50 -21.57 -7.55
C LEU A 2 -10.13 -20.21 -7.19
N LEU A 3 -9.38 -19.37 -6.48
CA LEU A 3 -9.76 -18.01 -6.10
C LEU A 3 -10.04 -17.10 -7.29
N ARG A 4 -9.29 -17.26 -8.39
CA ARG A 4 -9.53 -16.49 -9.61
C ARG A 4 -10.82 -16.94 -10.28
N ALA A 5 -11.08 -18.25 -10.32
CA ALA A 5 -12.32 -18.78 -10.88
C ALA A 5 -13.55 -18.36 -10.05
N GLU A 6 -13.44 -18.37 -8.71
CA GLU A 6 -14.50 -17.91 -7.80
C GLU A 6 -14.77 -16.40 -7.94
N LEU A 7 -13.71 -15.60 -8.13
CA LEU A 7 -13.82 -14.16 -8.41
C LEU A 7 -14.56 -13.90 -9.73
N GLU A 8 -14.16 -14.57 -10.81
CA GLU A 8 -14.80 -14.42 -12.13
C GLU A 8 -16.26 -14.88 -12.11
N ALA A 9 -16.57 -15.98 -11.40
CA ALA A 9 -17.92 -16.47 -11.24
C ALA A 9 -18.83 -15.50 -10.46
N ALA A 10 -18.29 -14.87 -9.42
CA ALA A 10 -19.04 -13.87 -8.65
C ALA A 10 -19.24 -12.56 -9.42
N ILE A 11 -18.26 -12.14 -10.24
CA ILE A 11 -18.43 -11.00 -11.17
C ILE A 11 -19.55 -11.28 -12.18
N ALA A 12 -19.64 -12.50 -12.72
CA ALA A 12 -20.64 -12.87 -13.72
C ALA A 12 -22.09 -12.90 -13.17
N GLN A 13 -22.28 -13.01 -11.85
CA GLN A 13 -23.61 -13.03 -11.23
C GLN A 13 -24.15 -11.65 -10.87
N VAL A 14 -23.35 -10.60 -11.00
CA VAL A 14 -23.81 -9.22 -10.75
C VAL A 14 -24.57 -8.71 -11.98
N PRO A 15 -25.88 -8.42 -11.88
CA PRO A 15 -26.65 -7.94 -13.02
C PRO A 15 -26.13 -6.58 -13.49
N ALA A 16 -26.10 -6.39 -14.81
CA ALA A 16 -25.65 -5.18 -15.51
C ALA A 16 -26.59 -3.97 -15.33
N ASN A 17 -26.96 -3.65 -14.08
CA ASN A 17 -27.77 -2.49 -13.75
C ASN A 17 -26.96 -1.52 -12.88
N GLY A 18 -25.96 -0.92 -13.52
CA GLY A 18 -25.28 0.27 -13.04
C GLY A 18 -25.15 1.20 -14.23
N ASN A 19 -25.79 2.37 -14.17
CA ASN A 19 -25.74 3.42 -15.17
C ASN A 19 -24.31 3.60 -15.70
N ARG A 20 -24.12 3.29 -16.99
CA ARG A 20 -22.94 3.69 -17.75
C ARG A 20 -23.07 5.17 -18.07
N GLU A 21 -22.38 6.01 -17.30
CA GLU A 21 -21.94 7.32 -17.78
C GLU A 21 -20.47 7.49 -17.38
N GLY A 22 -19.61 7.59 -18.39
CA GLY A 22 -18.18 7.83 -18.20
C GLY A 22 -17.32 7.14 -19.26
N GLU A 23 -17.43 7.58 -20.51
CA GLU A 23 -16.35 7.43 -21.49
C GLU A 23 -15.08 8.12 -20.97
N GLY A 24 -13.93 7.46 -21.14
CA GLY A 24 -12.64 8.00 -20.75
C GLY A 24 -11.50 7.10 -21.21
N ASP A 25 -11.17 7.19 -22.50
CA ASP A 25 -9.91 6.74 -23.10
C ASP A 25 -8.69 7.25 -22.31
N GLY A 26 -7.61 6.47 -22.27
CA GLY A 26 -6.33 7.00 -21.78
C GLY A 26 -5.24 6.01 -21.45
N ALA A 27 -4.96 5.05 -22.33
CA ALA A 27 -3.67 4.39 -22.34
C ALA A 27 -2.57 5.42 -22.64
N GLY A 28 -1.63 5.62 -21.70
CA GLY A 28 -0.33 6.26 -21.94
C GLY A 28 -0.13 7.66 -21.35
N ASP A 29 0.06 7.79 -20.03
CA ASP A 29 0.69 9.02 -19.45
C ASP A 29 1.34 8.82 -18.07
N ALA A 30 1.66 7.59 -17.65
CA ALA A 30 2.15 7.34 -16.30
C ALA A 30 3.45 8.09 -15.95
N GLY A 31 4.33 8.35 -16.94
CA GLY A 31 5.62 9.01 -16.72
C GLY A 31 5.55 10.53 -16.56
N ARG A 32 4.68 11.22 -17.31
CA ARG A 32 4.57 12.69 -17.29
C ARG A 32 3.81 13.19 -16.06
N ASN A 33 2.91 12.35 -15.55
CA ASN A 33 2.14 12.63 -14.35
C ASN A 33 3.05 12.67 -13.11
N VAL A 34 3.98 11.71 -12.96
CA VAL A 34 4.87 11.58 -11.78
C VAL A 34 5.67 12.84 -11.46
N GLU A 35 6.21 13.54 -12.47
CA GLU A 35 6.93 14.79 -12.24
C GLU A 35 6.00 15.94 -11.82
N ARG A 36 4.81 16.01 -12.41
CA ARG A 36 3.76 16.97 -12.00
C ARG A 36 3.30 16.74 -10.55
N TRP A 37 3.17 15.47 -10.13
CA TRP A 37 2.90 15.11 -8.73
C TRP A 37 4.02 15.58 -7.81
N ARG A 38 5.27 15.31 -8.20
CA ARG A 38 6.47 15.66 -7.44
C ARG A 38 6.57 17.17 -7.20
N GLU A 39 6.41 17.98 -8.24
CA GLU A 39 6.44 19.45 -8.12
C GLU A 39 5.25 19.98 -7.29
N GLY A 40 4.06 19.45 -7.51
CA GLY A 40 2.84 19.87 -6.81
C GLY A 40 2.89 19.55 -5.31
N LEU A 41 3.35 18.36 -4.93
CA LEU A 41 3.45 17.93 -3.53
C LEU A 41 4.63 18.59 -2.79
N SER A 42 5.74 18.86 -3.48
CA SER A 42 6.89 19.55 -2.88
C SER A 42 6.59 21.01 -2.50
N ARG A 43 5.68 21.67 -3.24
CA ARG A 43 5.24 23.05 -2.97
C ARG A 43 4.06 23.11 -1.98
N ASN A 44 3.39 22.00 -1.72
CA ASN A 44 2.14 21.93 -0.99
C ASN A 44 2.35 22.05 0.52
N ARG A 45 1.99 23.21 1.10
CA ARG A 45 1.81 23.36 2.55
C ARG A 45 0.33 23.39 2.96
N ASP A 46 -0.60 23.39 2.00
CA ASP A 46 -2.04 23.58 2.23
C ASP A 46 -2.92 22.53 1.52
N LEU A 47 -4.00 22.10 2.17
CA LEU A 47 -4.89 21.01 1.73
C LEU A 47 -5.56 21.31 0.37
N GLY A 48 -5.81 22.58 0.07
CA GLY A 48 -6.46 23.04 -1.16
C GLY A 48 -5.62 22.82 -2.42
N ASP A 49 -4.30 22.89 -2.30
CA ASP A 49 -3.39 22.68 -3.42
C ASP A 49 -3.11 21.19 -3.66
N ALA A 50 -3.18 20.34 -2.63
CA ALA A 50 -3.07 18.89 -2.78
C ALA A 50 -4.27 18.30 -3.54
N LEU A 51 -5.47 18.82 -3.27
CA LEU A 51 -6.72 18.42 -3.95
C LEU A 51 -6.72 18.69 -5.46
N LYS A 52 -5.95 19.67 -5.95
CA LYS A 52 -5.84 19.99 -7.38
C LYS A 52 -4.99 19.00 -8.15
N VAL A 53 -4.10 18.31 -7.44
CA VAL A 53 -3.23 17.31 -8.05
C VAL A 53 -3.96 15.96 -8.04
N LEU A 54 -4.54 15.57 -6.90
CA LEU A 54 -5.16 14.25 -6.67
C LEU A 54 -6.25 13.87 -7.69
N PRO A 55 -6.37 12.57 -8.02
CA PRO A 55 -7.49 12.10 -8.82
C PRO A 55 -8.84 12.51 -8.22
N VAL A 56 -9.82 12.71 -9.10
CA VAL A 56 -11.18 13.08 -8.68
C VAL A 56 -11.70 12.02 -7.69
N LYS A 57 -12.25 12.46 -6.56
CA LYS A 57 -12.72 11.63 -5.42
C LYS A 57 -11.66 11.04 -4.48
N SER A 58 -10.35 11.28 -4.67
CA SER A 58 -9.33 10.67 -3.79
C SER A 58 -9.46 10.97 -2.30
N LEU A 59 -10.07 12.11 -1.92
CA LEU A 59 -10.36 12.47 -0.53
C LEU A 59 -11.87 12.59 -0.24
N SER A 60 -12.74 12.08 -1.12
CA SER A 60 -14.20 12.20 -0.93
C SER A 60 -14.74 11.22 0.11
N CYS A 61 -14.01 10.14 0.40
CA CYS A 61 -14.39 9.18 1.44
C CYS A 61 -14.00 9.73 2.82
N LYS A 62 -14.95 10.40 3.50
CA LYS A 62 -14.74 10.95 4.85
C LYS A 62 -14.60 9.88 5.93
N ARG A 63 -15.14 8.67 5.69
CA ARG A 63 -15.08 7.54 6.62
C ARG A 63 -15.21 6.22 5.86
N ILE A 64 -14.18 5.38 5.95
CA ILE A 64 -14.18 4.05 5.34
C ILE A 64 -14.98 3.10 6.22
N GLU A 65 -15.89 2.35 5.61
CA GLU A 65 -16.71 1.37 6.32
C GLU A 65 -15.86 0.20 6.82
N ARG A 66 -16.19 -0.34 8.00
CA ARG A 66 -15.54 -1.53 8.57
C ARG A 66 -16.52 -2.69 8.59
N ARG A 67 -16.09 -3.85 8.07
CA ARG A 67 -16.89 -5.07 8.08
C ARG A 67 -16.11 -6.25 8.66
N THR A 68 -16.84 -7.16 9.29
CA THR A 68 -16.35 -8.44 9.80
C THR A 68 -17.12 -9.56 9.10
N CYS A 69 -16.43 -10.65 8.75
CA CYS A 69 -17.06 -11.88 8.24
C CYS A 69 -17.97 -11.66 7.00
N ILE A 70 -17.56 -10.83 6.04
CA ILE A 70 -18.30 -10.68 4.78
C ILE A 70 -18.06 -11.88 3.87
N SER A 71 -19.08 -12.26 3.08
CA SER A 71 -18.89 -13.22 2.00
C SER A 71 -18.10 -12.58 0.85
N LEU A 72 -17.48 -13.42 0.02
CA LEU A 72 -16.79 -12.99 -1.19
C LEU A 72 -17.75 -12.28 -2.17
N GLU A 73 -18.96 -12.79 -2.30
CA GLU A 73 -20.01 -12.20 -3.15
C GLU A 73 -20.36 -10.78 -2.71
N THR A 74 -20.63 -10.58 -1.41
CA THR A 74 -20.91 -9.25 -0.85
C THR A 74 -19.72 -8.32 -1.04
N PHE A 75 -18.49 -8.81 -0.83
CA PHE A 75 -17.29 -8.00 -1.08
C PHE A 75 -17.21 -7.53 -2.55
N ILE A 76 -17.46 -8.43 -3.49
CA ILE A 76 -17.36 -8.14 -4.93
C ILE A 76 -18.42 -7.14 -5.35
N HIS A 77 -19.68 -7.39 -5.01
CA HIS A 77 -20.82 -6.57 -5.42
C HIS A 77 -20.80 -5.18 -4.77
N ASP A 78 -20.62 -5.11 -3.45
CA ASP A 78 -20.83 -3.87 -2.69
C ASP A 78 -19.58 -2.98 -2.63
N TYR A 79 -18.38 -3.53 -2.84
CA TYR A 79 -17.13 -2.79 -2.65
C TYR A 79 -16.20 -2.84 -3.87
N PHE A 80 -15.85 -4.04 -4.36
CA PHE A 80 -14.87 -4.18 -5.44
C PHE A 80 -15.36 -3.55 -6.75
N LEU A 81 -16.53 -3.97 -7.26
CA LEU A 81 -17.11 -3.46 -8.50
C LEU A 81 -17.52 -1.99 -8.43
N ARG A 82 -17.77 -1.50 -7.21
CA ARG A 82 -18.13 -0.11 -6.93
C ARG A 82 -16.93 0.78 -6.61
N GLU A 83 -15.72 0.24 -6.70
CA GLU A 83 -14.46 0.93 -6.39
C GLU A 83 -14.50 1.65 -5.02
N SER A 84 -15.22 1.04 -4.07
CA SER A 84 -15.51 1.65 -2.78
C SER A 84 -14.63 1.03 -1.70
N PRO A 85 -13.84 1.83 -0.97
CA PRO A 85 -12.92 1.29 0.03
C PRO A 85 -13.68 0.68 1.21
N VAL A 86 -13.15 -0.41 1.74
CA VAL A 86 -13.67 -1.10 2.94
C VAL A 86 -12.53 -1.64 3.78
N ILE A 87 -12.67 -1.57 5.11
CA ILE A 87 -11.76 -2.20 6.06
C ILE A 87 -12.33 -3.56 6.44
N LEU A 88 -11.61 -4.63 6.08
CA LEU A 88 -11.93 -5.99 6.49
C LEU A 88 -11.26 -6.31 7.83
N SER A 89 -12.06 -6.75 8.79
CA SER A 89 -11.60 -7.14 10.13
C SER A 89 -11.87 -8.62 10.40
N GLY A 90 -10.99 -9.26 11.17
CA GLY A 90 -11.05 -10.70 11.49
C GLY A 90 -10.38 -11.61 10.47
N CYS A 91 -10.12 -11.15 9.24
CA CYS A 91 -9.64 -11.99 8.14
C CYS A 91 -8.22 -12.54 8.34
N ILE A 92 -7.35 -11.83 9.05
CA ILE A 92 -5.94 -12.19 9.23
C ILE A 92 -5.58 -12.52 10.68
N ASP A 93 -6.59 -12.70 11.53
CA ASP A 93 -6.42 -12.89 12.98
C ASP A 93 -5.61 -14.14 13.33
N HIS A 94 -5.70 -15.15 12.47
CA HIS A 94 -4.99 -16.43 12.61
C HIS A 94 -3.58 -16.40 11.99
N TRP A 95 -3.15 -15.31 11.34
CA TRP A 95 -1.84 -15.27 10.69
C TRP A 95 -0.69 -15.33 11.71
N PRO A 96 0.31 -16.21 11.52
CA PRO A 96 1.47 -16.29 12.41
C PRO A 96 2.24 -14.97 12.54
N ALA A 97 2.17 -14.11 11.51
CA ALA A 97 2.76 -12.77 11.52
C ALA A 97 2.31 -11.93 12.74
N ARG A 98 1.07 -12.09 13.21
CA ARG A 98 0.52 -11.33 14.35
C ARG A 98 1.20 -11.63 15.68
N THR A 99 1.84 -12.79 15.81
CA THR A 99 2.57 -13.18 17.01
C THR A 99 4.07 -13.16 16.77
N LYS A 100 4.55 -13.76 15.67
CA LYS A 100 5.98 -13.92 15.39
C LYS A 100 6.69 -12.61 15.05
N TRP A 101 6.07 -11.71 14.28
CA TRP A 101 6.75 -10.50 13.81
C TRP A 101 6.85 -9.39 14.85
N LYS A 102 6.19 -9.55 16.00
CA LYS A 102 6.37 -8.67 17.16
C LYS A 102 7.74 -8.87 17.82
N ASP A 103 8.34 -10.04 17.64
CA ASP A 103 9.68 -10.33 18.13
C ASP A 103 10.71 -9.88 17.07
N ILE A 104 11.39 -8.77 17.36
CA ILE A 104 12.44 -8.24 16.48
C ILE A 104 13.59 -9.24 16.31
N LYS A 105 13.90 -10.06 17.34
CA LYS A 105 14.95 -11.10 17.23
C LYS A 105 14.52 -12.23 16.30
N TYR A 106 13.23 -12.54 16.26
CA TYR A 106 12.68 -13.48 15.27
C TYR A 106 12.91 -12.96 13.85
N LEU A 107 12.58 -11.68 13.60
CA LEU A 107 12.76 -11.02 12.30
C LEU A 107 14.25 -10.97 11.88
N GLU A 108 15.11 -10.62 12.82
CA GLU A 108 16.57 -10.61 12.63
C GLU A 108 17.10 -12.01 12.30
N ARG A 109 16.64 -13.06 13.01
CA ARG A 109 17.09 -14.43 12.74
C ARG A 109 16.69 -14.94 11.37
N ILE A 110 15.50 -14.59 10.87
CA ILE A 110 15.02 -15.12 9.57
C ILE A 110 15.55 -14.36 8.36
N ALA A 111 15.86 -13.08 8.51
CA ALA A 111 16.14 -12.20 7.37
C ALA A 111 17.29 -11.21 7.61
N GLY A 112 17.92 -11.20 8.78
CA GLY A 112 18.89 -10.19 9.20
C GLY A 112 20.02 -9.93 8.19
N ASP A 113 20.58 -11.01 7.63
CA ASP A 113 21.68 -10.96 6.66
C ASP A 113 21.25 -10.57 5.25
N ARG A 114 19.94 -10.44 4.98
CA ARG A 114 19.44 -10.07 3.65
C ARG A 114 19.68 -8.59 3.40
N THR A 115 20.30 -8.26 2.29
CA THR A 115 20.45 -6.88 1.81
C THR A 115 19.14 -6.40 1.21
N ILE A 116 18.57 -5.34 1.76
CA ILE A 116 17.30 -4.76 1.33
C ILE A 116 17.49 -3.32 0.85
N PRO A 117 16.70 -2.87 -0.14
CA PRO A 117 16.60 -1.45 -0.47
C PRO A 117 15.77 -0.74 0.59
N VAL A 118 16.22 0.43 1.01
CA VAL A 118 15.48 1.31 1.93
C VAL A 118 15.44 2.73 1.40
N GLU A 119 14.34 3.41 1.65
CA GLU A 119 14.20 4.85 1.41
C GLU A 119 14.63 5.61 2.66
N VAL A 120 15.49 6.61 2.51
CA VAL A 120 15.97 7.46 3.61
C VAL A 120 15.54 8.90 3.35
N GLY A 121 14.88 9.52 4.33
CA GLY A 121 14.39 10.89 4.27
C GLY A 121 12.95 11.03 4.76
N LYS A 122 12.46 12.26 4.87
CA LYS A 122 11.11 12.54 5.40
C LYS A 122 9.97 12.18 4.44
N SER A 123 10.21 12.30 3.13
CA SER A 123 9.23 12.00 2.09
C SER A 123 9.90 11.87 0.73
N TYR A 124 9.32 11.06 -0.17
CA TYR A 124 9.78 10.86 -1.56
C TYR A 124 9.76 12.12 -2.43
N VAL A 125 9.14 13.20 -1.93
CA VAL A 125 9.11 14.51 -2.59
C VAL A 125 10.18 15.48 -2.07
N CYS A 126 10.90 15.14 -1.01
CA CYS A 126 11.98 15.98 -0.49
C CYS A 126 13.30 15.73 -1.24
N ASN A 127 14.08 16.77 -1.50
CA ASN A 127 15.37 16.66 -2.21
C ASN A 127 16.42 15.80 -1.48
N GLU A 128 16.26 15.59 -0.17
CA GLU A 128 17.14 14.74 0.64
C GLU A 128 16.78 13.25 0.57
N TRP A 129 15.67 12.91 -0.11
CA TRP A 129 15.26 11.52 -0.27
C TRP A 129 16.22 10.76 -1.16
N ARG A 130 16.61 9.58 -0.70
CA ARG A 130 17.50 8.69 -1.42
C ARG A 130 17.19 7.23 -1.12
N HIS A 131 17.71 6.35 -1.97
CA HIS A 131 17.74 4.93 -1.69
C HIS A 131 19.11 4.53 -1.15
N ASP A 132 19.12 3.74 -0.08
CA ASP A 132 20.29 3.05 0.44
C ASP A 132 20.08 1.53 0.31
N LEU A 133 21.17 0.76 0.22
CA LEU A 133 21.16 -0.69 0.38
C LEU A 133 21.82 -1.04 1.72
N ILE A 134 21.06 -1.65 2.61
CA ILE A 134 21.54 -2.06 3.95
C ILE A 134 21.07 -3.47 4.27
N THR A 135 21.67 -4.11 5.26
CA THR A 135 21.14 -5.37 5.77
C THR A 135 19.86 -5.15 6.55
N PHE A 136 18.99 -6.16 6.57
CA PHE A 136 17.75 -6.11 7.33
C PHE A 136 18.01 -5.91 8.83
N SER A 137 19.05 -6.52 9.40
CA SER A 137 19.49 -6.26 10.79
C SER A 137 19.81 -4.79 11.03
N HIS A 138 20.52 -4.15 10.09
CA HIS A 138 20.86 -2.74 10.19
C HIS A 138 19.60 -1.85 10.13
N PHE A 139 18.64 -2.22 9.27
CA PHE A 139 17.33 -1.56 9.22
C PHE A 139 16.57 -1.67 10.57
N LEU A 140 16.47 -2.88 11.15
CA LEU A 140 15.82 -3.11 12.44
C LEU A 140 16.49 -2.28 13.56
N LYS A 141 17.82 -2.19 13.56
CA LYS A 141 18.59 -1.36 14.49
C LYS A 141 18.26 0.12 14.36
N ARG A 142 18.14 0.65 13.12
CA ARG A 142 17.73 2.04 12.88
C ARG A 142 16.32 2.31 13.42
N MET A 143 15.37 1.40 13.23
CA MET A 143 13.99 1.55 13.73
C MET A 143 13.86 1.56 15.25
N SER A 144 14.75 0.86 15.96
CA SER A 144 14.77 0.80 17.42
C SER A 144 15.55 1.95 18.07
N SER A 145 16.24 2.78 17.27
CA SER A 145 17.02 3.91 17.77
C SER A 145 16.09 5.09 18.15
N PRO A 146 16.27 5.71 19.33
CA PRO A 146 15.48 6.87 19.75
C PRO A 146 15.81 8.15 18.96
N ASP A 147 16.95 8.20 18.29
CA ASP A 147 17.41 9.36 17.51
C ASP A 147 16.79 9.38 16.11
N CYS A 148 15.58 9.95 16.00
CA CYS A 148 14.80 10.00 14.76
C CYS A 148 15.16 11.13 13.79
N SER A 149 16.07 12.05 14.13
CA SER A 149 16.13 13.37 13.48
C SER A 149 16.90 13.43 12.15
N GLY A 150 17.73 12.44 11.82
CA GLY A 150 18.59 12.50 10.62
C GLY A 150 18.48 11.34 9.62
N ASN A 151 17.88 10.20 10.00
CA ASN A 151 17.94 8.96 9.21
C ASN A 151 16.60 8.20 9.23
N LEU A 152 15.47 8.91 9.11
CA LEU A 152 14.17 8.26 8.95
C LEU A 152 14.22 7.32 7.74
N THR A 153 14.03 6.02 8.00
CA THR A 153 14.27 4.96 7.02
C THR A 153 13.01 4.14 6.85
N TYR A 154 12.58 3.94 5.61
CA TYR A 154 11.42 3.14 5.25
C TYR A 154 11.84 1.96 4.38
N LEU A 155 11.36 0.76 4.72
CA LEU A 155 11.34 -0.37 3.80
C LEU A 155 9.98 -0.37 3.11
N ALA A 156 9.94 0.06 1.85
CA ALA A 156 8.73 0.17 1.06
C ALA A 156 8.96 -0.41 -0.34
N GLN A 157 7.85 -0.78 -0.99
CA GLN A 157 7.82 -1.20 -2.40
C GLN A 157 8.78 -2.36 -2.77
N HIS A 158 9.16 -3.17 -1.79
CA HIS A 158 10.09 -4.29 -1.98
C HIS A 158 9.37 -5.63 -1.78
N PRO A 159 9.43 -6.58 -2.74
CA PRO A 159 8.84 -7.91 -2.61
C PRO A 159 9.68 -8.79 -1.65
N LEU A 160 9.65 -8.45 -0.36
CA LEU A 160 10.51 -9.04 0.66
C LEU A 160 10.35 -10.57 0.77
N PHE A 161 9.15 -11.10 0.53
CA PHE A 161 8.89 -12.54 0.63
C PHE A 161 9.60 -13.38 -0.44
N ASP A 162 9.91 -12.79 -1.60
CA ASP A 162 10.66 -13.49 -2.65
C ASP A 162 12.14 -13.65 -2.26
N GLN A 163 12.66 -12.70 -1.47
CA GLN A 163 14.05 -12.70 -1.02
C GLN A 163 14.26 -13.53 0.27
N VAL A 164 13.24 -13.61 1.12
CA VAL A 164 13.29 -14.37 2.37
C VAL A 164 12.67 -15.75 2.14
N THR A 165 13.45 -16.65 1.53
CA THR A 165 13.06 -18.05 1.38
C THR A 165 13.31 -18.80 2.69
N TYR A 166 12.34 -19.62 3.12
CA TYR A 166 12.54 -20.57 4.21
C TYR A 166 13.56 -21.62 3.77
N SER A 167 14.72 -21.66 4.42
CA SER A 167 15.66 -22.79 4.36
C SER A 167 15.34 -23.79 5.47
#